data_AF-A0AB40D682-F1
#
_entry.id   AF-A0AB40D682-F1
#
_cell.length_a   1.000
_cell.length_b   1.000
_cell.length_c   1.000
_cell.angle_alpha   90.00
_cell.angle_beta   90.00
_cell.angle_gamma   90.00
#
_symmetry.space_group_name_H-M   'P 1'
#
loop_
_entity.id
_entity.type
_entity.pdbx_description
1 polymer ?
#
loop_
_entity_poly.entity_id
_entity_poly.type
_entity_poly.pdbx_seq_one_letter_code
_entity_poly.pdbx_strand_id
1 'polypeptide(L)'
;MWVLLGSLVTVVFLIAPKTNAEIFDCDFFDTVDLSAARRLRNGAYLYEGLHIPAHLTGEYNFRILPDGTKEKVATHIRGCACKLRRCARVCCPRNNHIQNTVCYMDLENLDWLDPYLNVTLSNGTLVRRQPKTDLVVQWDLPLPCDYMIYLNNQEESDEYTLFENGTFVQNHKYKMTLNRPEYCIQHLQFRDENTKYISKKPEPLICVIVLSKTWNTAD
;
A
#
# COMPACT_ATOMS: atom_id res chain seq x y z
N MET A 1 -21.38 26.77 -46.67
CA MET A 1 -20.21 26.87 -45.77
C MET A 1 -20.56 26.41 -44.33
N TRP A 2 -21.30 25.32 -44.16
CA TRP A 2 -21.71 24.79 -42.82
C TRP A 2 -21.38 23.29 -42.65
N VAL A 3 -21.03 22.59 -43.74
CA VAL A 3 -20.70 21.15 -43.72
C VAL A 3 -19.26 20.89 -43.27
N LEU A 4 -18.36 21.89 -43.38
CA LEU A 4 -16.95 21.75 -43.01
C LEU A 4 -16.69 21.84 -41.50
N LEU A 5 -17.59 22.47 -40.72
CA LEU A 5 -17.43 22.53 -39.26
C LEU A 5 -17.76 21.20 -38.58
N GLY A 6 -18.77 20.47 -39.06
CA GLY A 6 -19.16 19.17 -38.47
C GLY A 6 -18.09 18.09 -38.63
N SER A 7 -17.40 18.07 -39.78
CA SER A 7 -16.33 17.11 -40.07
C SER A 7 -15.06 17.35 -39.26
N LEU A 8 -14.76 18.61 -38.90
CA LEU A 8 -13.57 18.94 -38.11
C LEU A 8 -13.70 18.47 -36.65
N VAL A 9 -14.91 18.61 -36.07
CA VAL A 9 -15.19 18.20 -34.69
C VAL A 9 -15.07 16.68 -34.50
N THR A 10 -15.54 15.89 -35.48
CA THR A 10 -15.40 14.42 -35.44
C THR A 10 -13.96 13.94 -35.54
N VAL A 11 -13.11 14.64 -36.31
CA VAL A 11 -11.70 14.29 -36.46
C VAL A 11 -10.89 14.64 -35.20
N VAL A 12 -11.22 15.75 -34.52
CA VAL A 12 -10.55 16.16 -33.27
C VAL A 12 -10.76 15.16 -32.12
N PHE A 13 -11.95 14.55 -32.01
CA PHE A 13 -12.19 13.50 -31.00
C PHE A 13 -11.41 12.20 -31.26
N LEU A 14 -11.07 11.88 -32.51
CA LEU A 14 -10.31 10.69 -32.87
C LEU A 14 -8.79 10.84 -32.63
N ILE A 15 -8.28 12.08 -32.56
CA ILE A 15 -6.85 12.39 -32.39
C ILE A 15 -6.55 12.83 -30.95
N ALA A 16 -7.56 12.93 -30.07
CA ALA A 16 -7.31 13.13 -28.66
C ALA A 16 -6.42 11.98 -28.16
N PRO A 17 -5.22 12.27 -27.61
CA PRO A 17 -4.44 11.22 -26.97
C PRO A 17 -5.34 10.59 -25.91
N LYS A 18 -5.41 9.25 -25.86
CA LYS A 18 -6.03 8.56 -24.72
C LYS A 18 -5.38 9.11 -23.47
N THR A 19 -6.09 9.96 -22.75
CA THR A 19 -5.67 10.37 -21.42
C THR A 19 -5.73 9.09 -20.59
N ASN A 20 -4.58 8.62 -20.12
CA ASN A 20 -4.53 7.53 -19.16
C ASN A 20 -5.39 7.94 -17.98
N ALA A 21 -6.53 7.27 -17.82
CA ALA A 21 -7.50 7.62 -16.82
C ALA A 21 -7.05 7.02 -15.50
N GLU A 22 -6.54 7.89 -14.62
CA GLU A 22 -6.58 7.61 -13.19
C GLU A 22 -7.99 7.16 -12.81
N ILE A 23 -8.09 6.19 -11.91
CA ILE A 23 -9.39 5.68 -11.49
C ILE A 23 -10.13 6.81 -10.78
N PHE A 24 -11.31 7.18 -11.30
CA PHE A 24 -12.10 8.27 -10.75
C PHE A 24 -12.39 8.02 -9.26
N ASP A 25 -12.16 9.04 -8.44
CA ASP A 25 -12.40 9.01 -6.99
C ASP A 25 -11.59 7.91 -6.25
N CYS A 26 -10.41 7.51 -6.73
CA CYS A 26 -9.57 6.53 -6.03
C CYS A 26 -8.16 7.07 -5.78
N ASP A 27 -7.71 7.04 -4.52
CA ASP A 27 -6.34 7.37 -4.16
C ASP A 27 -5.37 6.31 -4.73
N PHE A 28 -4.18 6.71 -5.18
CA PHE A 28 -3.19 5.77 -5.71
C PHE A 28 -2.81 4.69 -4.68
N PHE A 29 -2.72 5.04 -3.40
CA PHE A 29 -2.41 4.11 -2.30
C PHE A 29 -3.63 3.27 -1.89
N ASP A 30 -4.79 3.45 -2.52
CA ASP A 30 -5.95 2.53 -2.47
C ASP A 30 -5.98 1.51 -3.62
N THR A 31 -4.96 1.52 -4.49
CA THR A 31 -4.89 0.64 -5.66
C THR A 31 -3.93 -0.54 -5.48
N VAL A 32 -4.10 -1.56 -6.33
CA VAL A 32 -3.15 -2.68 -6.53
C VAL A 32 -2.83 -2.83 -8.01
N ASP A 33 -1.65 -3.36 -8.31
CA ASP A 33 -1.28 -3.77 -9.68
C ASP A 33 -2.09 -5.00 -10.12
N LEU A 34 -2.78 -4.88 -11.26
CA LEU A 34 -3.62 -5.92 -11.86
C LEU A 34 -2.97 -6.59 -13.07
N SER A 35 -1.69 -6.32 -13.36
CA SER A 35 -1.00 -6.83 -14.55
C SER A 35 -0.93 -8.36 -14.60
N ALA A 36 -0.85 -9.02 -13.44
CA ALA A 36 -0.91 -10.48 -13.32
C ALA A 36 -2.32 -11.03 -13.05
N ALA A 37 -3.32 -10.16 -12.90
CA ALA A 37 -4.69 -10.55 -12.57
C ALA A 37 -5.45 -11.09 -13.80
N ARG A 38 -6.42 -11.98 -13.57
CA ARG A 38 -7.22 -12.54 -14.66
C ARG A 38 -8.28 -11.53 -15.10
N ARG A 39 -8.14 -10.99 -16.32
CA ARG A 39 -9.18 -10.18 -16.95
C ARG A 39 -10.39 -11.04 -17.37
N LEU A 40 -11.58 -10.55 -17.08
CA LEU A 40 -12.87 -11.17 -17.41
C LEU A 40 -13.44 -10.56 -18.70
N ARG A 41 -14.39 -11.28 -19.34
CA ARG A 41 -14.98 -10.86 -20.63
C ARG A 41 -15.71 -9.51 -20.56
N ASN A 42 -16.26 -9.16 -19.40
CA ASN A 42 -16.94 -7.88 -19.15
C ASN A 42 -15.97 -6.73 -18.81
N GLY A 43 -14.65 -6.94 -18.93
CA GLY A 43 -13.62 -5.95 -18.62
C GLY A 43 -13.25 -5.85 -17.14
N ALA A 44 -13.96 -6.54 -16.24
CA ALA A 44 -13.59 -6.66 -14.83
C ALA A 44 -12.34 -7.54 -14.67
N TYR A 45 -11.74 -7.52 -13.48
CA TYR A 45 -10.56 -8.32 -13.13
C TYR A 45 -10.85 -9.20 -11.91
N LEU A 46 -10.24 -10.39 -11.89
CA LEU A 46 -10.18 -11.24 -10.71
C LEU A 46 -8.75 -11.22 -10.15
N TYR A 47 -8.56 -10.52 -9.04
CA TYR A 47 -7.28 -10.37 -8.34
C TYR A 47 -7.35 -11.12 -7.01
N GLU A 48 -6.58 -12.20 -6.86
CA GLU A 48 -6.55 -13.00 -5.61
C GLU A 48 -7.95 -13.40 -5.08
N GLY A 49 -8.88 -13.70 -5.99
CA GLY A 49 -10.26 -14.04 -5.65
C GLY A 49 -11.20 -12.83 -5.41
N LEU A 50 -10.69 -11.60 -5.42
CA LEU A 50 -11.48 -10.37 -5.40
C LEU A 50 -11.92 -9.98 -6.83
N HIS A 51 -13.22 -9.83 -7.04
CA HIS A 51 -13.77 -9.32 -8.29
C HIS A 51 -13.75 -7.78 -8.30
N ILE A 52 -12.91 -7.19 -9.15
CA ILE A 52 -12.74 -5.74 -9.31
C ILE A 52 -13.49 -5.29 -10.58
N PRO A 53 -14.59 -4.53 -10.45
CA PRO A 53 -15.36 -4.03 -11.60
C PRO A 53 -14.52 -3.14 -12.53
N ALA A 54 -14.84 -3.14 -13.82
CA ALA A 54 -14.10 -2.38 -14.83
C ALA A 54 -14.01 -0.87 -14.51
N HIS A 55 -15.06 -0.28 -13.91
CA HIS A 55 -15.06 1.15 -13.53
C HIS A 55 -14.13 1.49 -12.36
N LEU A 56 -13.61 0.49 -11.64
CA LEU A 56 -12.59 0.63 -10.60
C LEU A 56 -11.21 0.21 -11.10
N THR A 57 -10.99 0.22 -12.42
CA THR A 57 -9.70 -0.08 -13.03
C THR A 57 -9.26 1.07 -13.94
N GLY A 58 -7.95 1.25 -14.08
CA GLY A 58 -7.37 2.33 -14.89
C GLY A 58 -5.96 2.00 -15.34
N GLU A 59 -5.56 2.52 -16.49
CA GLU A 59 -4.20 2.41 -17.01
C GLU A 59 -3.34 3.51 -16.40
N TYR A 60 -2.20 3.12 -15.82
CA TYR A 60 -1.22 4.02 -15.21
C TYR A 60 0.11 3.87 -15.94
N ASN A 61 0.75 5.00 -16.23
CA ASN A 61 2.13 5.06 -16.74
C ASN A 61 3.05 5.79 -15.76
N PHE A 62 2.63 5.87 -14.50
CA PHE A 62 3.37 6.48 -13.41
C PHE A 62 3.10 5.72 -12.11
N ARG A 63 3.94 5.94 -11.11
CA ARG A 63 3.68 5.61 -9.70
C ARG A 63 3.86 6.87 -8.85
N ILE A 64 3.11 6.95 -7.74
CA ILE A 64 3.25 8.07 -6.79
C ILE A 64 4.27 7.69 -5.72
N LEU A 65 5.33 8.49 -5.61
CA LEU A 65 6.34 8.36 -4.57
C LEU A 65 5.81 8.89 -3.23
N PRO A 66 6.45 8.56 -2.10
CA PRO A 66 5.99 9.00 -0.77
C PRO A 66 5.92 10.52 -0.59
N ASP A 67 6.71 11.29 -1.35
CA ASP A 67 6.67 12.75 -1.36
C ASP A 67 5.54 13.33 -2.23
N GLY A 68 4.70 12.47 -2.82
CA GLY A 68 3.58 12.82 -3.68
C GLY A 68 3.96 13.05 -5.15
N THR A 69 5.26 12.97 -5.50
CA THR A 69 5.70 13.14 -6.88
C THR A 69 5.36 11.94 -7.75
N LYS A 70 5.18 12.17 -9.05
CA LYS A 70 4.91 11.11 -10.03
C LYS A 70 6.20 10.69 -10.72
N GLU A 71 6.56 9.43 -10.58
CA GLU A 71 7.64 8.82 -11.33
C GLU A 71 7.08 8.06 -12.53
N LYS A 72 7.60 8.31 -13.74
CA LYS A 72 7.16 7.64 -14.96
C LYS A 72 7.62 6.18 -14.96
N VAL A 73 6.71 5.26 -15.24
CA VAL A 73 6.98 3.82 -15.33
C VAL A 73 6.33 3.22 -16.59
N ALA A 74 6.56 1.93 -16.85
CA ALA A 74 5.86 1.22 -17.91
C ALA A 74 4.34 1.27 -17.71
N THR A 75 3.59 1.33 -18.81
CA THR A 75 2.13 1.34 -18.73
C THR A 75 1.63 0.02 -18.17
N HIS A 76 0.79 0.08 -17.15
CA HIS A 76 0.24 -1.08 -16.45
C HIS A 76 -1.19 -0.78 -16.00
N ILE A 77 -1.96 -1.83 -15.71
CA ILE A 77 -3.34 -1.70 -15.25
C ILE A 77 -3.37 -1.79 -13.72
N ARG A 78 -4.04 -0.83 -13.07
CA ARG A 78 -4.27 -0.84 -11.62
C ARG A 78 -5.75 -0.95 -11.32
N GLY A 79 -6.08 -1.38 -10.10
CA GLY A 79 -7.46 -1.50 -9.62
C GLY A 79 -7.63 -0.96 -8.20
N CYS A 80 -8.73 -0.25 -7.95
CA CYS A 80 -9.06 0.36 -6.66
C CYS A 80 -9.59 -0.68 -5.65
N ALA A 81 -8.74 -1.63 -5.26
CA ALA A 81 -9.15 -2.77 -4.45
C ALA A 81 -9.59 -2.36 -3.03
N CYS A 82 -9.02 -1.31 -2.46
CA CYS A 82 -9.25 -0.93 -1.07
C CYS A 82 -10.65 -0.36 -0.81
N LYS A 83 -11.36 0.06 -1.87
CA LYS A 83 -12.80 0.40 -1.82
C LYS A 83 -13.71 -0.81 -1.72
N LEU A 84 -13.26 -1.98 -2.20
CA LEU A 84 -14.07 -3.21 -2.24
C LEU A 84 -13.81 -4.11 -1.03
N ARG A 85 -12.56 -4.13 -0.55
CA ARG A 85 -12.15 -4.86 0.65
C ARG A 85 -11.02 -4.09 1.31
N ARG A 86 -11.00 -4.08 2.64
CA ARG A 86 -9.97 -3.40 3.43
C ARG A 86 -8.57 -3.86 3.03
N CYS A 87 -7.62 -2.92 3.02
CA CYS A 87 -6.25 -3.20 2.61
C CYS A 87 -5.29 -3.18 3.79
N ALA A 88 -4.27 -4.03 3.71
CA ALA A 88 -3.07 -3.94 4.52
C ALA A 88 -1.88 -3.62 3.60
N ARG A 89 -1.19 -2.52 3.89
CA ARG A 89 0.04 -2.16 3.20
C ARG A 89 1.22 -2.90 3.81
N VAL A 90 1.92 -3.66 2.99
CA VAL A 90 3.15 -4.35 3.38
C VAL A 90 4.35 -3.79 2.64
N CYS A 91 5.53 -3.86 3.24
CA CYS A 91 6.72 -3.26 2.64
C CYS A 91 7.28 -4.09 1.48
N CYS A 92 7.10 -5.41 1.53
CA CYS A 92 7.65 -6.33 0.54
C CYS A 92 6.60 -7.37 0.12
N PRO A 93 6.81 -8.01 -1.05
CA PRO A 93 6.02 -9.16 -1.46
C PRO A 93 6.00 -10.28 -0.43
N ARG A 94 5.09 -11.24 -0.62
CA ARG A 94 5.00 -12.43 0.23
C ARG A 94 6.30 -13.24 0.17
N ASN A 95 6.67 -13.82 1.32
CA ASN A 95 7.90 -14.60 1.52
C ASN A 95 9.20 -13.76 1.48
N ASN A 96 9.08 -12.43 1.51
CA ASN A 96 10.21 -11.55 1.66
C ASN A 96 10.25 -11.02 3.10
N HIS A 97 11.46 -10.82 3.60
CA HIS A 97 11.71 -9.93 4.75
C HIS A 97 12.32 -8.63 4.24
N ILE A 98 12.28 -7.60 5.08
CA ILE A 98 12.96 -6.34 4.81
C ILE A 98 14.22 -6.25 5.69
N GLN A 99 15.34 -5.87 5.07
CA GLN A 99 16.59 -5.55 5.76
C GLN A 99 17.19 -4.31 5.10
N ASN A 100 17.50 -3.27 5.89
CA ASN A 100 18.04 -1.99 5.38
C ASN A 100 17.29 -1.47 4.15
N THR A 101 15.95 -1.44 4.23
CA THR A 101 15.03 -1.01 3.16
C THR A 101 15.08 -1.80 1.85
N VAL A 102 15.76 -2.94 1.83
CA VAL A 102 15.76 -3.88 0.71
C VAL A 102 14.94 -5.11 1.05
N CYS A 103 14.09 -5.52 0.11
CA CYS A 103 13.27 -6.72 0.21
C CYS A 103 14.07 -7.94 -0.24
N TYR A 104 14.33 -8.88 0.66
CA TYR A 104 15.07 -10.11 0.37
C TYR A 104 14.13 -11.32 0.38
N MET A 105 14.25 -12.16 -0.64
CA MET A 105 13.56 -13.44 -0.75
C MET A 105 14.46 -14.52 -0.16
N ASP A 106 14.25 -14.87 1.12
CA ASP A 106 15.08 -15.87 1.84
C ASP A 106 14.26 -16.64 2.88
N LEU A 107 12.93 -16.52 2.84
CA LEU A 107 12.07 -17.12 3.85
C LEU A 107 11.50 -18.44 3.35
N GLU A 108 12.30 -19.50 3.44
CA GLU A 108 11.80 -20.86 3.28
C GLU A 108 11.01 -21.28 4.53
N ASN A 109 9.78 -21.76 4.33
CA ASN A 109 8.84 -22.22 5.36
C ASN A 109 8.42 -21.15 6.40
N LEU A 110 7.30 -20.49 6.11
CA LEU A 110 6.71 -19.44 6.94
C LEU A 110 5.51 -19.87 7.77
N ASP A 111 5.27 -21.18 7.88
CA ASP A 111 4.09 -21.70 8.56
C ASP A 111 4.06 -21.37 10.06
N TRP A 112 5.20 -20.97 10.62
CA TRP A 112 5.35 -20.57 12.03
C TRP A 112 5.12 -19.07 12.28
N LEU A 113 5.11 -18.23 11.23
CA LEU A 113 4.82 -16.81 11.37
C LEU A 113 3.34 -16.60 11.70
N ASP A 114 3.05 -15.62 12.55
CA ASP A 114 1.69 -15.17 12.84
C ASP A 114 1.21 -14.30 11.68
N PRO A 115 0.34 -14.80 10.77
CA PRO A 115 -0.05 -14.01 9.61
C PRO A 115 -1.02 -12.89 9.99
N TYR A 116 -1.54 -12.86 11.22
CA TYR A 116 -2.66 -12.01 11.57
C TYR A 116 -2.23 -10.60 11.95
N LEU A 117 -3.06 -9.63 11.59
CA LEU A 117 -2.94 -8.24 12.01
C LEU A 117 -4.00 -7.92 13.07
N ASN A 118 -3.59 -7.26 14.14
CA ASN A 118 -4.52 -6.65 15.08
C ASN A 118 -4.92 -5.28 14.54
N VAL A 119 -6.21 -5.09 14.27
CA VAL A 119 -6.76 -3.83 13.77
C VAL A 119 -7.87 -3.34 14.69
N THR A 120 -7.95 -2.03 14.86
CA THR A 120 -8.98 -1.36 15.67
C THR A 120 -10.12 -0.92 14.76
N LEU A 121 -11.34 -1.35 15.11
CA LEU A 121 -12.56 -0.96 14.41
C LEU A 121 -12.98 0.47 14.79
N SER A 122 -13.91 1.04 14.03
CA SER A 122 -14.44 2.39 14.29
C SER A 122 -15.16 2.52 15.65
N ASN A 123 -15.63 1.41 16.21
CA ASN A 123 -16.23 1.36 17.54
C ASN A 123 -15.19 1.17 18.66
N GLY A 124 -13.90 1.17 18.35
CA GLY A 124 -12.80 0.99 19.30
C GLY A 124 -12.45 -0.47 19.61
N THR A 125 -13.19 -1.45 19.09
CA THR A 125 -12.90 -2.86 19.35
C THR A 125 -11.66 -3.32 18.58
N LEU A 126 -10.75 -4.00 19.29
CA LEU A 126 -9.61 -4.68 18.67
C LEU A 126 -10.04 -6.01 18.07
N VAL A 127 -9.77 -6.23 16.78
CA VAL A 127 -10.05 -7.49 16.10
C VAL A 127 -8.82 -8.02 15.38
N ARG A 128 -8.69 -9.35 15.37
CA ARG A 128 -7.61 -10.05 14.68
C ARG A 128 -8.06 -10.42 13.28
N ARG A 129 -7.37 -9.93 12.25
CA ARG A 129 -7.69 -10.14 10.83
C ARG A 129 -6.62 -10.97 10.15
N GLN A 130 -7.03 -11.91 9.31
CA GLN A 130 -6.10 -12.65 8.47
C GLN A 130 -5.95 -11.93 7.11
N PRO A 131 -4.75 -11.42 6.75
CA PRO A 131 -4.57 -10.61 5.55
C PRO A 131 -4.93 -11.31 4.25
N LYS A 132 -4.86 -12.65 4.20
CA LYS A 132 -5.15 -13.44 2.99
C LYS A 132 -6.66 -13.60 2.71
N THR A 133 -7.49 -13.65 3.74
CA THR A 133 -8.93 -13.88 3.60
C THR A 133 -9.72 -12.59 3.80
N ASP A 134 -9.28 -11.76 4.74
CA ASP A 134 -10.06 -10.64 5.24
C ASP A 134 -9.61 -9.32 4.63
N LEU A 135 -8.38 -9.25 4.12
CA LEU A 135 -7.76 -8.03 3.60
C LEU A 135 -7.27 -8.24 2.16
N VAL A 136 -6.91 -7.13 1.52
CA VAL A 136 -6.10 -7.11 0.29
C VAL A 136 -4.70 -6.67 0.69
N VAL A 137 -3.68 -7.46 0.34
CA VAL A 137 -2.29 -7.15 0.67
C VAL A 137 -1.67 -6.31 -0.43
N GLN A 138 -1.31 -5.06 -0.12
CA GLN A 138 -0.67 -4.14 -1.07
C GLN A 138 0.85 -4.18 -0.87
N TRP A 139 1.56 -4.80 -1.80
CA TRP A 139 3.02 -4.95 -1.77
C TRP A 139 3.74 -4.24 -2.92
N ASP A 140 3.00 -3.79 -3.95
CA ASP A 140 3.51 -3.13 -5.15
C ASP A 140 3.67 -1.61 -5.01
N LEU A 141 3.28 -1.06 -3.85
CA LEU A 141 3.43 0.35 -3.53
C LEU A 141 4.90 0.68 -3.20
N PRO A 142 5.40 1.89 -3.53
CA PRO A 142 6.74 2.32 -3.12
C PRO A 142 6.94 2.24 -1.60
N LEU A 143 8.17 2.00 -1.16
CA LEU A 143 8.50 2.08 0.27
C LEU A 143 8.25 3.50 0.79
N PRO A 144 7.81 3.68 2.05
CA PRO A 144 7.57 5.00 2.63
C PRO A 144 8.77 5.95 2.60
N CYS A 145 9.99 5.44 2.74
CA CYS A 145 11.24 6.20 2.66
C CYS A 145 12.46 5.27 2.71
N ASP A 146 13.65 5.84 2.47
CA ASP A 146 14.93 5.14 2.50
C ASP A 146 15.41 4.76 3.91
N TYR A 147 14.93 5.48 4.94
CA TYR A 147 15.32 5.26 6.33
C TYR A 147 14.08 5.05 7.20
N MET A 148 13.79 3.78 7.44
CA MET A 148 12.67 3.35 8.28
C MET A 148 13.17 2.78 9.60
N ILE A 149 12.40 3.03 10.66
CA ILE A 149 12.50 2.32 11.94
C ILE A 149 11.26 1.45 12.10
N TYR A 150 11.38 0.36 12.84
CA TYR A 150 10.22 -0.42 13.25
C TYR A 150 9.73 0.04 14.62
N LEU A 151 8.45 -0.18 14.90
CA LEU A 151 7.91 -0.02 16.25
C LEU A 151 7.64 -1.39 16.85
N ASN A 152 8.17 -1.64 18.04
CA ASN A 152 7.90 -2.84 18.82
C ASN A 152 6.90 -2.55 19.93
N ASN A 153 5.66 -3.03 19.81
CA ASN A 153 4.62 -2.80 20.82
C ASN A 153 4.89 -3.39 22.22
N GLN A 154 5.99 -4.12 22.41
CA GLN A 154 6.45 -4.54 23.74
C GLN A 154 7.16 -3.41 24.49
N GLU A 155 7.63 -2.39 23.77
CA GLU A 155 8.24 -1.19 24.33
C GLU A 155 7.17 -0.10 24.45
N GLU A 156 7.07 0.53 25.62
CA GLU A 156 6.07 1.59 25.87
C GLU A 156 6.26 2.80 24.92
N SER A 157 7.50 3.07 24.49
CA SER A 157 7.81 4.14 23.53
C SER A 157 7.28 3.90 22.12
N ASP A 158 6.93 2.67 21.82
CA ASP A 158 6.63 2.17 20.47
C ASP A 158 5.17 1.71 20.36
N GLU A 159 4.35 1.96 21.39
CA GLU A 159 2.93 1.64 21.36
C GLU A 159 2.27 2.31 20.14
N TYR A 160 1.43 1.55 19.44
CA TYR A 160 0.71 2.04 18.27
C TYR A 160 -0.69 1.46 18.17
N THR A 161 -1.51 2.08 17.33
CA THR A 161 -2.84 1.61 16.95
C THR A 161 -3.00 1.66 15.44
N LEU A 162 -3.24 0.49 14.84
CA LEU A 162 -3.61 0.35 13.44
C LEU A 162 -5.13 0.25 13.32
N PHE A 163 -5.74 1.15 12.54
CA PHE A 163 -7.18 1.15 12.29
C PHE A 163 -7.54 0.40 11.00
N GLU A 164 -8.76 -0.14 10.93
CA GLU A 164 -9.23 -0.92 9.76
C GLU A 164 -9.26 -0.11 8.44
N ASN A 165 -9.36 1.21 8.52
CA ASN A 165 -9.29 2.10 7.35
C ASN A 165 -7.85 2.33 6.85
N GLY A 166 -6.84 1.87 7.59
CA GLY A 166 -5.42 2.08 7.30
C GLY A 166 -4.84 3.37 7.89
N THR A 167 -5.55 4.04 8.81
CA THR A 167 -4.94 5.06 9.66
C THR A 167 -4.06 4.36 10.70
N PHE A 168 -2.86 4.89 10.92
CA PHE A 168 -1.93 4.40 11.93
C PHE A 168 -1.64 5.51 12.93
N VAL A 169 -1.69 5.21 14.22
CA VAL A 169 -1.40 6.18 15.28
C VAL A 169 -0.28 5.62 16.16
N GLN A 170 0.84 6.33 16.25
CA GLN A 170 1.86 6.06 17.26
C GLN A 170 1.42 6.71 18.57
N ASN A 171 1.24 5.93 19.63
CA ASN A 171 0.64 6.34 20.90
C ASN A 171 1.63 6.98 21.90
N HIS A 172 2.86 7.21 21.49
CA HIS A 172 3.88 7.88 22.31
C HIS A 172 3.63 9.40 22.45
N LYS A 173 4.50 10.10 23.19
CA LYS A 173 4.40 11.51 23.66
C LYS A 173 3.83 12.52 22.64
N TYR A 174 4.13 12.37 21.36
CA TYR A 174 3.73 13.31 20.31
C TYR A 174 2.51 12.89 19.47
N LYS A 175 1.95 11.70 19.72
CA LYS A 175 0.76 11.14 19.06
C LYS A 175 0.70 11.40 17.55
N MET A 176 1.53 10.68 16.81
CA MET A 176 1.63 10.88 15.37
C MET A 176 0.58 10.04 14.63
N THR A 177 -0.18 10.70 13.76
CA THR A 177 -1.12 10.02 12.86
C THR A 177 -0.49 9.91 11.48
N LEU A 178 -0.31 8.68 11.02
CA LEU A 178 0.27 8.33 9.72
C LEU A 178 -0.81 7.75 8.82
N ASN A 179 -0.77 8.15 7.56
CA ASN A 179 -1.57 7.56 6.51
C ASN A 179 -0.76 6.51 5.76
N ARG A 180 -1.43 5.74 4.89
CA ARG A 180 -0.81 4.67 4.11
C ARG A 180 0.52 5.03 3.45
N PRO A 181 0.76 6.19 2.80
CA PRO A 181 2.07 6.55 2.23
C PRO A 181 3.24 6.50 3.22
N GLU A 182 2.98 6.68 4.51
CA GLU A 182 3.98 7.01 5.54
C GLU A 182 4.42 5.81 6.39
N TYR A 183 3.78 4.64 6.20
CA TYR A 183 4.14 3.41 6.89
C TYR A 183 3.93 2.18 6.00
N CYS A 184 4.52 1.07 6.38
CA CYS A 184 4.19 -0.25 5.85
C CYS A 184 4.45 -1.30 6.91
N ILE A 185 3.87 -2.49 6.80
CA ILE A 185 4.00 -3.54 7.83
C ILE A 185 4.77 -4.72 7.23
N GLN A 186 5.73 -5.28 7.98
CA GLN A 186 6.46 -6.46 7.50
C GLN A 186 7.04 -7.30 8.63
N HIS A 187 7.27 -8.58 8.37
CA HIS A 187 8.12 -9.40 9.22
C HIS A 187 9.58 -8.94 9.11
N LEU A 188 10.21 -8.73 10.27
CA LEU A 188 11.57 -8.20 10.36
C LEU A 188 12.55 -9.33 10.59
N GLN A 189 13.71 -9.28 9.94
CA GLN A 189 14.82 -10.18 10.25
C GLN A 189 15.82 -9.46 11.14
N PHE A 190 16.06 -10.03 12.32
CA PHE A 190 17.11 -9.64 13.24
C PHE A 190 18.31 -10.57 13.08
N ARG A 191 19.50 -10.04 13.35
CA ARG A 191 20.75 -10.80 13.35
C ARG A 191 21.41 -10.63 14.72
N ASP A 192 21.59 -11.74 15.43
CA ASP A 192 22.26 -11.76 16.72
C ASP A 192 23.41 -12.77 16.68
N GLU A 193 24.64 -12.26 16.74
CA GLU A 193 25.98 -12.90 16.85
C GLU A 193 26.32 -14.16 15.99
N ASN A 194 25.35 -14.78 15.32
CA ASN A 194 25.40 -15.79 14.24
C ASN A 194 24.01 -16.41 13.94
N THR A 195 22.96 -16.03 14.66
CA THR A 195 21.59 -16.52 14.48
C THR A 195 20.75 -15.47 13.76
N LYS A 196 20.03 -15.90 12.71
CA LYS A 196 18.96 -15.09 12.11
C LYS A 196 17.66 -15.44 12.83
N TYR A 197 16.99 -14.42 13.37
CA TYR A 197 15.63 -14.54 13.92
C TYR A 197 14.69 -13.66 13.10
N ILE A 198 13.47 -14.14 12.82
CA ILE A 198 12.45 -13.35 12.15
C ILE A 198 11.36 -13.02 13.16
N SER A 199 10.87 -11.79 13.16
CA SER A 199 9.77 -11.37 14.04
C SER A 199 8.60 -12.35 13.86
N LYS A 200 8.07 -12.88 14.95
CA LYS A 200 6.93 -13.82 14.88
C LYS A 200 5.68 -13.13 14.31
N LYS A 201 5.52 -11.83 14.59
CA LYS A 201 4.44 -10.99 14.10
C LYS A 201 4.99 -9.96 13.12
N PRO A 202 4.17 -9.49 12.17
CA PRO A 202 4.57 -8.39 11.30
C PRO A 202 4.56 -7.08 12.10
N GLU A 203 5.65 -6.31 12.00
CA GLU A 203 5.82 -5.04 12.71
C GLU A 203 5.67 -3.86 11.74
N PRO A 204 5.13 -2.72 12.20
CA PRO A 204 5.06 -1.52 11.39
C PRO A 204 6.46 -0.89 11.25
N LEU A 205 6.77 -0.46 10.04
CA LEU A 205 7.92 0.36 9.70
C LEU A 205 7.46 1.77 9.35
N ILE A 206 8.07 2.77 9.98
CA ILE A 206 7.76 4.20 9.83
C ILE A 206 9.03 4.99 9.50
N CYS A 207 8.87 6.18 8.93
CA CYS A 207 9.99 7.03 8.52
C CYS A 207 10.59 7.88 9.64
N VAL A 208 11.93 7.95 9.70
CA VAL A 208 12.66 8.76 10.71
C VAL A 208 12.41 10.27 10.56
N ILE A 209 12.30 10.78 9.32
CA ILE A 209 12.07 12.21 9.05
C ILE A 209 10.69 12.67 9.56
N VAL A 210 9.72 11.76 9.59
CA VAL A 210 8.39 12.06 10.12
C VAL A 210 8.50 12.32 11.63
N LEU A 211 9.38 11.62 12.34
CA LEU A 211 9.71 11.94 13.73
C LEU A 211 10.31 13.35 13.80
N SER A 212 11.37 13.67 13.04
CA SER A 212 12.10 14.94 13.20
C SER A 212 11.26 16.20 12.92
N LYS A 213 10.25 16.16 12.05
CA LYS A 213 9.30 17.28 11.88
C LYS A 213 8.54 17.63 13.17
N THR A 214 8.30 16.65 14.05
CA THR A 214 7.69 16.89 15.37
C THR A 214 8.70 17.39 16.42
N TRP A 215 10.00 17.14 16.25
CA TRP A 215 11.03 17.69 17.16
C TRP A 215 11.22 19.20 16.95
N ASN A 216 11.07 19.68 15.72
CA ASN A 216 11.26 21.11 15.38
C ASN A 216 10.00 21.98 15.63
N THR A 217 8.97 21.43 16.27
CA THR A 217 7.75 22.18 16.66
C THR A 217 7.58 22.27 18.18
N ALA A 218 8.62 21.92 18.93
CA ALA A 218 8.71 22.09 20.37
C ALA A 218 9.84 23.06 20.73
N ASP A 219 9.69 24.33 20.33
CA ASP A 219 10.35 25.50 20.92
C ASP A 219 9.34 26.66 21.00
#